data_AF-A0A291TCD0-F1
#
_entry.id   AF-A0A291TCD0-F1
#
_cell.length_a   1.000
_cell.length_b   1.000
_cell.length_c   1.000
_cell.angle_alpha   90.00
_cell.angle_beta   90.00
_cell.angle_gamma   90.00
#
_symmetry.space_group_name_H-M   'P 1'
#
loop_
_entity.id
_entity.type
_entity.pdbx_description
1 polymer ?
#
loop_
_entity_poly.entity_id
_entity_poly.type
_entity_poly.pdbx_seq_one_letter_code
_entity_poly.pdbx_strand_id
1 'polypeptide(L)'
;MRSCDDIDEQALSYAEIKALCAGDPRIREKMDLDVQVAKLKVLRGDFQNQKYRLEDKLLKTFPEEIQKQKTRIAALQQDSQIAAAHPQDKENFCGMTIKGMVYDDKKAAGERLLLARQEMPNADMMLLGTYRCFELNIRFDSFKNEHQAVLRAELSYPVSLGDDARGNITRLDNTIDNFADRIADAENALQNLEQQKQAAEVEVAKPFAQEEELAEKSARLAELNALLNIDRDRSSSQDTPEESEETETPGTRPSVLAALGEKVNQPEPVKPFRSYYDKDGDAR
;
A
#
# COMPACT_ATOMS: atom_id res chain seq x y z
N MET A 1 -11.82 -33.53 -2.32
CA MET A 1 -11.83 -34.20 -3.64
C MET A 1 -13.28 -34.49 -4.00
N ARG A 2 -13.89 -33.63 -4.82
CA ARG A 2 -15.20 -33.76 -5.50
C ARG A 2 -14.98 -33.05 -6.84
N SER A 3 -14.58 -33.83 -7.84
CA SER A 3 -15.38 -34.17 -9.02
C SER A 3 -15.62 -32.94 -9.89
N CYS A 4 -14.72 -32.78 -10.86
CA CYS A 4 -14.96 -32.05 -12.10
C CYS A 4 -16.12 -32.70 -12.88
N ASP A 5 -16.56 -31.95 -13.88
CA ASP A 5 -17.44 -32.32 -15.00
C ASP A 5 -18.92 -32.38 -14.67
N ASP A 6 -19.53 -31.20 -14.65
CA ASP A 6 -20.82 -30.92 -15.30
C ASP A 6 -20.77 -29.47 -15.80
N ILE A 7 -19.93 -29.24 -16.82
CA ILE A 7 -20.14 -28.12 -17.74
C ILE A 7 -20.34 -28.80 -19.09
N ASP A 8 -21.58 -29.05 -19.46
CA ASP A 8 -21.94 -29.33 -20.84
C ASP A 8 -21.69 -28.06 -21.66
N GLU A 9 -20.43 -27.82 -21.97
CA GLU A 9 -20.01 -26.82 -22.95
C GLU A 9 -20.36 -27.42 -24.32
N GLN A 10 -21.60 -27.22 -24.77
CA GLN A 10 -21.98 -27.46 -26.17
C GLN A 10 -21.20 -26.50 -27.07
N ALA A 11 -19.93 -26.83 -27.32
CA ALA A 11 -19.11 -26.17 -28.30
C ALA A 11 -19.62 -26.58 -29.69
N LEU A 12 -20.45 -25.72 -30.30
CA LEU A 12 -20.87 -25.85 -31.69
C LEU A 12 -19.65 -26.08 -32.60
N SER A 13 -19.72 -27.06 -33.48
CA SER A 13 -18.61 -27.36 -34.39
C SER A 13 -18.39 -26.21 -35.37
N TYR A 14 -17.15 -26.03 -35.83
CA TYR A 14 -16.80 -25.01 -36.82
C TYR A 14 -17.67 -25.08 -38.10
N ALA A 15 -18.15 -26.28 -38.46
CA ALA A 15 -19.05 -26.48 -39.59
C ALA A 15 -20.46 -25.94 -39.33
N GLU A 16 -20.98 -26.07 -38.10
CA GLU A 16 -22.30 -25.58 -37.69
C GLU A 16 -22.30 -24.06 -37.51
N ILE A 17 -21.25 -23.50 -36.91
CA ILE A 17 -21.06 -22.04 -36.83
C ILE A 17 -21.04 -21.44 -38.23
N LYS A 18 -20.31 -22.07 -39.16
CA LYS A 18 -20.23 -21.62 -40.56
C LYS A 18 -21.57 -21.78 -41.31
N ALA A 19 -22.34 -22.83 -41.03
CA ALA A 19 -23.67 -23.04 -41.62
C ALA A 19 -24.70 -22.01 -41.11
N LEU A 20 -24.68 -21.69 -39.82
CA LEU A 20 -25.53 -20.66 -39.20
C LEU A 20 -25.21 -19.25 -39.76
N CYS A 21 -23.92 -18.90 -39.85
CA CYS A 21 -23.50 -17.62 -40.41
C CYS A 21 -23.72 -17.51 -41.93
N ALA A 22 -23.86 -18.62 -42.66
CA ALA A 22 -24.16 -18.62 -44.10
C ALA A 22 -25.65 -18.34 -44.39
N GLY A 23 -26.53 -18.53 -43.41
CA GLY A 23 -27.99 -18.34 -43.55
C GLY A 23 -28.48 -16.93 -43.22
N ASP A 24 -27.87 -16.22 -42.26
CA ASP A 24 -28.26 -14.86 -41.87
C ASP A 24 -27.03 -13.98 -41.53
N PRO A 25 -26.77 -12.89 -42.28
CA PRO A 25 -25.71 -11.92 -41.98
C PRO A 25 -25.78 -11.33 -40.56
N ARG A 26 -26.98 -11.24 -39.97
CA ARG A 26 -27.19 -10.71 -38.61
C ARG A 26 -26.58 -11.60 -37.53
N ILE A 27 -26.58 -12.93 -37.72
CA ILE A 27 -25.95 -13.86 -36.78
C ILE A 27 -24.44 -13.66 -36.74
N ARG A 28 -23.83 -13.38 -37.90
CA ARG A 28 -22.40 -13.07 -37.99
C ARG A 28 -22.05 -11.75 -37.29
N GLU A 29 -22.80 -10.68 -37.55
CA GLU A 29 -22.62 -9.37 -36.89
C GLU A 29 -22.76 -9.51 -35.37
N LYS A 30 -23.71 -10.32 -34.90
CA LYS A 30 -23.91 -10.61 -33.47
C LYS A 30 -22.69 -11.25 -32.85
N MET A 31 -22.17 -12.35 -33.42
CA MET A 31 -21.01 -13.04 -32.85
C MET A 31 -19.77 -12.13 -32.81
N ASP A 32 -19.54 -11.34 -33.86
CA ASP A 32 -18.43 -10.39 -33.91
C ASP A 32 -18.59 -9.28 -32.84
N LEU A 33 -19.82 -8.80 -32.61
CA LEU A 33 -20.13 -7.82 -31.57
C LEU A 33 -20.03 -8.42 -30.16
N ASP A 34 -20.48 -9.66 -29.94
CA ASP A 34 -20.38 -10.37 -28.65
C ASP A 34 -18.92 -10.47 -28.19
N VAL A 35 -18.01 -10.86 -29.08
CA VAL A 35 -16.56 -10.92 -28.78
C VAL A 35 -16.00 -9.54 -28.46
N GLN A 36 -16.38 -8.51 -29.22
CA GLN A 36 -15.91 -7.13 -29.00
C GLN A 36 -16.42 -6.56 -27.67
N VAL A 37 -17.71 -6.72 -27.38
CA VAL A 37 -18.34 -6.26 -26.14
C VAL A 37 -17.78 -7.01 -24.94
N ALA A 38 -17.56 -8.33 -25.04
CA ALA A 38 -16.91 -9.10 -23.98
C ALA A 38 -15.51 -8.57 -23.67
N LYS A 39 -14.69 -8.32 -24.70
CA LYS A 39 -13.35 -7.74 -24.53
C LYS A 39 -13.41 -6.36 -23.88
N LEU A 40 -14.30 -5.48 -24.33
CA LEU A 40 -14.46 -4.13 -23.77
C LEU A 40 -14.96 -4.17 -22.32
N LYS A 41 -15.82 -5.12 -21.95
CA LYS A 41 -16.28 -5.33 -20.56
C LYS A 41 -15.13 -5.77 -19.64
N VAL A 42 -14.24 -6.65 -20.11
CA VAL A 42 -13.03 -7.03 -19.34
C VAL A 42 -12.15 -5.80 -19.11
N LEU A 43 -11.87 -5.03 -20.16
CA LEU A 43 -11.07 -3.79 -20.05
C LEU A 43 -11.70 -2.77 -19.09
N ARG A 44 -13.03 -2.62 -19.11
CA ARG A 44 -13.76 -1.78 -18.16
C ARG A 44 -13.65 -2.32 -16.72
N GLY A 45 -13.76 -3.63 -16.53
CA GLY A 45 -13.59 -4.28 -15.23
C GLY A 45 -12.19 -4.03 -14.66
N ASP A 46 -11.15 -4.19 -15.47
CA ASP A 46 -9.77 -3.93 -15.10
C ASP A 46 -9.55 -2.45 -14.74
N PHE A 47 -10.06 -1.54 -15.57
CA PHE A 47 -10.02 -0.10 -15.31
C PHE A 47 -10.69 0.25 -13.97
N GLN A 48 -11.88 -0.29 -13.71
CA GLN A 48 -12.61 -0.04 -12.48
C GLN A 48 -11.86 -0.59 -11.24
N ASN A 49 -11.27 -1.77 -11.37
CA ASN A 49 -10.44 -2.36 -10.31
C ASN A 49 -9.19 -1.52 -10.03
N GLN A 50 -8.52 -1.01 -11.08
CA GLN A 50 -7.38 -0.10 -10.92
C GLN A 50 -7.79 1.19 -10.23
N LYS A 51 -8.93 1.78 -10.62
CA LYS A 51 -9.49 2.97 -9.98
C LYS A 51 -9.74 2.75 -8.50
N TYR A 52 -10.42 1.66 -8.11
CA TYR A 52 -10.66 1.35 -6.71
C TYR A 52 -9.37 1.17 -5.89
N ARG A 53 -8.37 0.50 -6.46
CA ARG A 53 -7.05 0.35 -5.79
C ARG A 53 -6.36 1.70 -5.57
N LEU A 54 -6.47 2.63 -6.53
CA LEU A 54 -5.92 3.98 -6.40
C LEU A 54 -6.71 4.82 -5.38
N GLU A 55 -8.04 4.74 -5.38
CA GLU A 55 -8.89 5.40 -4.38
C GLU A 55 -8.55 4.94 -2.96
N ASP A 56 -8.38 3.63 -2.73
CA ASP A 56 -7.99 3.09 -1.41
C ASP A 56 -6.61 3.62 -0.98
N LYS A 57 -5.65 3.70 -1.92
CA LYS A 57 -4.32 4.28 -1.66
C LYS A 57 -4.40 5.77 -1.32
N LEU A 58 -5.22 6.54 -2.03
CA LEU A 58 -5.42 7.97 -1.79
C LEU A 58 -6.04 8.26 -0.42
N LEU A 59 -6.95 7.39 0.02
CA LEU A 59 -7.68 7.55 1.29
C LEU A 59 -6.86 7.08 2.50
N LYS A 60 -6.09 6.01 2.37
CA LYS A 60 -5.41 5.37 3.52
C LYS A 60 -3.89 5.47 3.42
N THR A 61 -3.31 4.92 2.36
CA THR A 61 -1.86 4.72 2.25
C THR A 61 -1.09 6.03 2.14
N PHE A 62 -1.43 6.91 1.20
CA PHE A 62 -0.70 8.18 1.01
C PHE A 62 -0.77 9.09 2.24
N PRO A 63 -1.93 9.32 2.89
CA PRO A 63 -1.98 10.13 4.10
C PRO A 63 -1.14 9.56 5.24
N GLU A 64 -1.18 8.24 5.46
CA GLU A 64 -0.38 7.56 6.49
C GLU A 64 1.12 7.70 6.22
N GLU A 65 1.57 7.47 4.98
CA GLU A 65 2.98 7.57 4.60
C GLU A 65 3.49 9.01 4.67
N ILE A 66 2.71 9.99 4.20
CA ILE A 66 3.02 11.42 4.30
C ILE A 66 3.16 11.83 5.77
N GLN A 67 2.21 11.43 6.62
CA GLN A 67 2.26 11.77 8.04
C GLN A 67 3.46 11.14 8.73
N LYS A 68 3.74 9.85 8.45
CA LYS A 68 4.92 9.16 8.97
C LYS A 68 6.21 9.85 8.56
N GLN A 69 6.30 10.30 7.31
CA GLN A 69 7.47 10.99 6.80
C GLN A 69 7.64 12.39 7.41
N LYS A 70 6.54 13.15 7.60
CA LYS A 70 6.56 14.43 8.33
C LYS A 70 7.03 14.28 9.76
N THR A 71 6.53 13.27 10.49
CA THR A 71 6.98 12.97 11.85
C THR A 71 8.47 12.59 11.87
N ARG A 72 8.95 11.83 10.89
CA ARG A 72 10.37 11.48 10.76
C ARG A 72 11.24 12.70 10.52
N ILE A 73 10.82 13.64 9.66
CA ILE A 73 11.55 14.89 9.41
C ILE A 73 11.64 15.72 10.69
N ALA A 74 10.53 15.86 11.43
CA ALA A 74 10.52 16.59 12.70
C ALA A 74 11.48 15.98 13.73
N ALA A 75 11.49 14.65 13.87
CA ALA A 75 12.42 13.94 14.75
C ALA A 75 13.89 14.11 14.32
N LEU A 76 14.18 14.03 13.01
CA LEU A 76 15.52 14.30 12.47
C LEU A 76 15.97 15.74 12.76
N GLN A 77 15.07 16.72 12.66
CA GLN A 77 15.37 18.11 12.98
C GLN A 77 15.67 18.30 14.48
N GLN A 78 14.96 17.61 15.37
CA GLN A 78 15.26 17.61 16.81
C GLN A 78 16.63 16.99 17.10
N ASP A 79 16.91 15.82 16.53
CA ASP A 79 18.22 15.16 16.68
C ASP A 79 19.36 16.01 16.10
N SER A 80 19.12 16.71 14.99
CA SER A 80 20.07 17.64 14.40
C SER A 80 20.39 18.82 15.33
N GLN A 81 19.41 19.31 16.10
CA GLN A 81 19.65 20.35 17.10
C GLN A 81 20.51 19.84 18.26
N ILE A 82 20.29 18.60 18.72
CA ILE A 82 21.14 17.96 19.74
C ILE A 82 22.58 17.86 19.24
N ALA A 83 22.77 17.42 17.99
CA ALA A 83 24.08 17.33 17.34
C ALA A 83 24.78 18.69 17.19
N ALA A 84 24.03 19.73 16.80
CA ALA A 84 24.56 21.08 16.63
C ALA A 84 24.91 21.76 17.96
N ALA A 85 24.19 21.47 19.04
CA ALA A 85 24.51 21.95 20.38
C ALA A 85 25.75 21.26 20.98
N HIS A 86 26.09 20.06 20.50
CA HIS A 86 27.23 19.27 20.98
C HIS A 86 28.15 18.89 19.80
N PRO A 87 28.79 19.88 19.13
CA PRO A 87 29.68 19.61 18.02
C PRO A 87 30.94 18.88 18.52
N GLN A 88 31.52 18.06 17.64
CA GLN A 88 32.86 17.53 17.89
C GLN A 88 33.88 18.67 17.79
N ASP A 89 34.76 18.80 18.78
CA ASP A 89 35.88 19.74 18.69
C ASP A 89 36.87 19.24 17.61
N LYS A 90 37.32 20.16 16.75
CA LYS A 90 38.23 19.84 15.65
C LYS A 90 39.62 19.49 16.14
N GLU A 91 40.00 20.00 17.30
CA GLU A 91 41.33 19.78 17.88
C GLU A 91 41.33 18.76 19.02
N ASN A 92 40.22 18.62 19.75
CA ASN A 92 40.12 17.73 20.91
C ASN A 92 38.95 16.75 20.81
N PHE A 93 39.07 15.61 21.48
CA PHE A 93 37.96 14.67 21.64
C PHE A 93 36.98 15.22 22.70
N CYS A 94 35.68 15.32 22.37
CA CYS A 94 34.67 15.84 23.31
C CYS A 94 34.39 14.91 24.51
N GLY A 95 34.98 13.72 24.50
CA GLY A 95 34.79 12.70 25.53
C GLY A 95 33.55 11.84 25.30
N MET A 96 33.55 10.64 25.88
CA MET A 96 32.37 9.78 25.92
C MET A 96 32.28 9.00 27.22
N THR A 97 31.05 8.64 27.60
CA THR A 97 30.82 7.81 28.78
C THR A 97 30.50 6.39 28.35
N ILE A 98 31.23 5.41 28.89
CA ILE A 98 30.96 3.98 28.70
C ILE A 98 30.96 3.28 30.05
N LYS A 99 29.86 2.59 30.37
CA LYS A 99 29.57 1.93 31.66
C LYS A 99 29.84 2.83 32.87
N GLY A 100 29.48 4.11 32.76
CA GLY A 100 29.67 5.11 33.81
C GLY A 100 31.09 5.66 33.95
N MET A 101 32.06 5.21 33.13
CA MET A 101 33.41 5.77 33.07
C MET A 101 33.52 6.78 31.94
N VAL A 102 34.14 7.93 32.22
CA VAL A 102 34.40 8.98 31.23
C VAL A 102 35.75 8.74 30.57
N TYR A 103 35.77 8.73 29.24
CA TYR A 103 36.96 8.62 28.42
C TYR A 103 37.16 9.93 27.66
N ASP A 104 38.29 10.59 27.87
CA ASP A 104 38.72 11.86 27.26
C ASP A 104 39.74 11.68 26.13
N ASP A 105 40.33 10.49 26.00
CA ASP A 105 41.14 10.09 24.85
C ASP A 105 40.35 9.25 23.83
N LYS A 106 40.44 9.64 22.55
CA LYS A 106 39.75 8.97 21.43
C LYS A 106 40.14 7.51 21.29
N LYS A 107 41.41 7.16 21.54
CA LYS A 107 41.90 5.78 21.42
C LYS A 107 41.37 4.92 22.57
N ALA A 108 41.48 5.40 23.81
CA ALA A 108 40.97 4.71 25.00
C ALA A 108 39.46 4.45 24.92
N ALA A 109 38.69 5.44 24.48
CA ALA A 109 37.25 5.31 24.24
C ALA A 109 36.92 4.23 23.20
N GLY A 110 37.62 4.24 22.06
CA GLY A 110 37.45 3.25 21.00
C GLY A 110 37.83 1.83 21.42
N GLU A 111 38.92 1.67 22.18
CA GLU A 111 39.32 0.38 22.76
C GLU A 111 38.26 -0.15 23.72
N ARG A 112 37.66 0.72 24.54
CA ARG A 112 36.58 0.33 25.44
C ARG A 112 35.33 -0.15 24.70
N LEU A 113 35.00 0.44 23.54
CA LEU A 113 33.92 -0.04 22.67
C LEU A 113 34.20 -1.42 22.09
N LEU A 114 35.43 -1.69 21.67
CA LEU A 114 35.85 -3.01 21.18
C LEU A 114 35.76 -4.07 22.29
N LEU A 115 36.16 -3.72 23.52
CA LEU A 115 35.98 -4.60 24.67
C LEU A 115 34.51 -4.85 24.98
N ALA A 116 33.66 -3.82 24.90
CA ALA A 116 32.21 -3.98 25.10
C ALA A 116 31.59 -4.95 24.08
N ARG A 117 32.06 -4.92 22.83
CA ARG A 117 31.71 -5.89 21.79
C ARG A 117 32.06 -7.33 22.19
N GLN A 118 33.24 -7.55 22.78
CA GLN A 118 33.68 -8.89 23.22
C GLN A 118 32.92 -9.38 24.46
N GLU A 119 32.62 -8.49 25.39
CA GLU A 119 31.84 -8.77 26.60
C GLU A 119 30.38 -9.14 26.27
N MET A 120 29.87 -8.71 25.11
CA MET A 120 28.46 -8.79 24.73
C MET A 120 28.28 -9.35 23.31
N PRO A 121 28.64 -10.63 23.07
CA PRO A 121 28.66 -11.21 21.73
C PRO A 121 27.27 -11.29 21.07
N ASN A 122 26.21 -11.50 21.86
CA ASN A 122 24.84 -11.73 21.37
C ASN A 122 23.82 -10.75 21.99
N ALA A 123 24.22 -9.51 22.26
CA ALA A 123 23.31 -8.54 22.87
C ALA A 123 22.23 -8.06 21.88
N ASP A 124 20.96 -8.15 22.26
CA ASP A 124 19.84 -7.65 21.43
C ASP A 124 19.84 -6.11 21.36
N MET A 125 19.91 -5.44 22.51
CA MET A 125 20.19 -4.00 22.64
C MET A 125 20.53 -3.70 24.10
N MET A 126 21.75 -3.21 24.36
CA MET A 126 22.20 -2.89 25.71
C MET A 126 22.79 -1.47 25.78
N LEU A 127 22.37 -0.69 26.77
CA LEU A 127 22.92 0.64 27.02
C LEU A 127 24.38 0.53 27.45
N LEU A 128 25.27 1.16 26.68
CA LEU A 128 26.68 1.30 27.00
C LEU A 128 26.99 2.63 27.67
N GLY A 129 26.31 3.71 27.30
CA GLY A 129 26.52 5.02 27.91
C GLY A 129 26.06 6.14 27.01
N THR A 130 26.85 7.20 26.88
CA THR A 130 26.45 8.41 26.12
C THR A 130 27.62 9.00 25.34
N TYR A 131 27.30 9.57 24.16
CA TYR A 131 28.24 10.27 23.31
C TYR A 131 27.57 11.47 22.64
N ARG A 132 28.14 12.69 22.80
CA ARG A 132 27.58 13.94 22.24
C ARG A 132 26.07 14.12 22.50
N CYS A 133 25.63 13.76 23.72
CA CYS A 133 24.23 13.74 24.16
C CYS A 133 23.29 12.74 23.47
N PHE A 134 23.83 11.79 22.71
CA PHE A 134 23.10 10.61 22.26
C PHE A 134 23.32 9.45 23.24
N GLU A 135 22.27 8.67 23.48
CA GLU A 135 22.39 7.39 24.16
C GLU A 135 23.15 6.41 23.25
N LEU A 136 24.22 5.82 23.77
CA LEU A 136 25.05 4.86 23.07
C LEU A 136 24.67 3.46 23.52
N ASN A 137 24.06 2.70 22.62
CA ASN A 137 23.71 1.30 22.84
C ASN A 137 24.62 0.39 22.00
N ILE A 138 24.75 -0.87 22.38
CA ILE A 138 25.37 -1.91 21.55
C ILE A 138 24.35 -3.01 21.24
N ARG A 139 24.42 -3.52 20.02
CA ARG A 139 23.66 -4.69 19.60
C ARG A 139 24.47 -5.57 18.66
N PHE A 140 24.06 -6.82 18.55
CA PHE A 140 24.52 -7.74 17.54
C PHE A 140 23.44 -7.89 16.46
N ASP A 141 23.77 -7.56 15.22
CA ASP A 141 22.89 -7.74 14.08
C ASP A 141 23.11 -9.15 13.50
N SER A 142 22.27 -10.10 13.93
CA SER A 142 22.37 -11.51 13.50
C SER A 142 22.17 -11.70 11.98
N PHE A 143 21.49 -10.78 11.30
CA PHE A 143 21.28 -10.87 9.86
C PHE A 143 22.55 -10.51 9.09
N LYS A 144 23.25 -9.46 9.53
CA LYS A 144 24.53 -9.03 8.94
C LYS A 144 25.75 -9.68 9.58
N ASN A 145 25.57 -10.43 10.66
CA ASN A 145 26.63 -11.03 11.46
C ASN A 145 27.69 -10.00 11.90
N GLU A 146 27.24 -8.83 12.37
CA GLU A 146 28.11 -7.73 12.79
C GLU A 146 27.65 -7.09 14.11
N HIS A 147 28.60 -6.51 14.84
CA HIS A 147 28.27 -5.68 16.00
C HIS A 147 28.02 -4.23 15.56
N GLN A 148 26.98 -3.64 16.11
CA GLN A 148 26.62 -2.25 15.85
C GLN A 148 26.54 -1.48 17.16
N ALA A 149 27.11 -0.27 17.14
CA ALA A 149 26.71 0.76 18.09
C ALA A 149 25.42 1.42 17.57
N VAL A 150 24.49 1.72 18.45
CA VAL A 150 23.25 2.44 18.10
C VAL A 150 23.24 3.74 18.88
N LEU A 151 23.38 4.85 18.16
CA LEU A 151 23.18 6.18 18.70
C LEU A 151 21.67 6.46 18.73
N ARG A 152 21.13 6.79 19.91
CA ARG A 152 19.70 6.99 20.10
C ARG A 152 19.42 8.35 20.73
N ALA A 153 18.48 9.06 20.14
CA ALA A 153 17.81 10.22 20.70
C ALA A 153 16.31 10.07 20.37
N GLU A 154 15.72 10.92 19.51
CA GLU A 154 14.37 10.71 19.01
C GLU A 154 14.29 9.53 18.05
N LEU A 155 15.31 9.37 17.20
CA LEU A 155 15.48 8.20 16.34
C LEU A 155 16.72 7.39 16.74
N SER A 156 16.85 6.22 16.12
CA SER A 156 17.95 5.28 16.32
C SER A 156 18.81 5.18 15.07
N TYR A 157 20.12 5.34 15.24
CA TYR A 157 21.13 5.35 14.17
C TYR A 157 22.16 4.24 14.40
N PRO A 158 21.99 3.08 13.74
CA PRO A 158 22.96 2.00 13.84
C PRO A 158 24.24 2.33 13.08
N VAL A 159 25.38 1.99 13.68
CA VAL A 159 26.74 2.21 13.17
C VAL A 159 27.52 0.92 13.32
N SER A 160 27.96 0.34 12.22
CA SER A 160 28.78 -0.87 12.22
C SER A 160 30.12 -0.63 12.90
N LEU A 161 30.47 -1.49 13.85
CA LEU A 161 31.74 -1.46 14.56
C LEU A 161 32.75 -2.38 13.86
N GLY A 162 33.82 -1.80 13.33
CA GLY A 162 34.98 -2.53 12.82
C GLY A 162 36.00 -2.80 13.92
N ASP A 163 37.20 -3.23 13.53
CA ASP A 163 38.27 -3.60 14.48
C ASP A 163 39.20 -2.42 14.85
N ASP A 164 39.09 -1.28 14.16
CA ASP A 164 39.85 -0.08 14.48
C ASP A 164 39.13 0.79 15.52
N ALA A 165 39.75 0.95 16.69
CA ALA A 165 39.28 1.76 17.80
C ALA A 165 39.00 3.21 17.40
N ARG A 166 39.96 3.88 16.73
CA ARG A 166 39.79 5.30 16.35
C ARG A 166 38.80 5.47 15.21
N GLY A 167 38.83 4.56 14.24
CA GLY A 167 37.89 4.51 13.13
C GLY A 167 36.44 4.35 13.58
N ASN A 168 36.18 3.55 14.62
CA ASN A 168 34.83 3.42 15.19
C ASN A 168 34.29 4.74 15.73
N ILE A 169 35.10 5.51 16.46
CA ILE A 169 34.70 6.84 16.93
C ILE A 169 34.42 7.77 15.75
N THR A 170 35.28 7.78 14.72
CA THR A 170 35.06 8.57 13.51
C THR A 170 33.76 8.17 12.77
N ARG A 171 33.38 6.89 12.77
CA ARG A 171 32.08 6.46 12.20
C ARG A 171 30.90 7.00 12.99
N LEU A 172 31.01 7.09 14.32
CA LEU A 172 30.00 7.72 15.17
C LEU A 172 29.90 9.22 14.86
N ASP A 173 31.03 9.92 14.75
CA ASP A 173 31.10 11.33 14.38
C ASP A 173 30.40 11.58 13.04
N ASN A 174 30.79 10.84 12.00
CA ASN A 174 30.18 10.95 10.67
C ASN A 174 28.67 10.67 10.71
N THR A 175 28.21 9.77 11.57
CA THR A 175 26.79 9.45 11.71
C THR A 175 25.99 10.60 12.30
N ILE A 176 26.57 11.33 13.26
CA ILE A 176 25.97 12.49 13.92
C ILE A 176 26.04 13.72 13.01
N ASP A 177 27.12 13.87 12.25
CA ASP A 177 27.30 15.06 11.41
C ASP A 177 26.49 14.97 10.09
N ASN A 178 25.97 13.79 9.74
CA ASN A 178 25.21 13.54 8.51
C ASN A 178 23.70 13.83 8.62
N PHE A 179 23.27 14.69 9.55
CA PHE A 179 21.84 15.03 9.69
C PHE A 179 21.29 15.88 8.55
N ALA A 180 22.10 16.79 8.00
CA ALA A 180 21.68 17.66 6.90
C ALA A 180 21.24 16.83 5.68
N ASP A 181 22.07 15.88 5.25
CA ASP A 181 21.75 15.02 4.09
C ASP A 181 20.55 14.11 4.40
N ARG A 182 20.43 13.58 5.62
CA ARG A 182 19.28 12.75 6.03
C ARG A 182 17.96 13.52 6.02
N ILE A 183 17.99 14.78 6.42
CA ILE A 183 16.82 15.67 6.36
C ILE A 183 16.46 15.93 4.90
N ALA A 184 17.45 16.29 4.07
CA ALA A 184 17.23 16.54 2.65
C ALA A 184 16.66 15.31 1.92
N ASP A 185 17.20 14.11 2.17
CA ASP A 185 16.68 12.84 1.65
C ASP A 185 15.24 12.59 2.10
N ALA A 186 14.94 12.88 3.37
CA ALA A 186 13.60 12.68 3.91
C ALA A 186 12.58 13.67 3.31
N GLU A 187 12.98 14.92 3.10
CA GLU A 187 12.18 15.97 2.44
C GLU A 187 11.95 15.65 0.96
N ASN A 188 12.98 15.20 0.24
CA ASN A 188 12.85 14.73 -1.14
C ASN A 188 11.88 13.54 -1.24
N ALA A 189 11.97 12.58 -0.33
CA ALA A 189 11.03 11.47 -0.27
C ALA A 189 9.59 11.92 0.02
N LEU A 190 9.40 12.91 0.89
CA LEU A 190 8.09 13.51 1.16
C LEU A 190 7.52 14.19 -0.10
N GLN A 191 8.33 14.98 -0.80
CA GLN A 191 7.93 15.64 -2.03
C GLN A 191 7.53 14.63 -3.12
N ASN A 192 8.31 13.54 -3.26
CA ASN A 192 7.99 12.47 -4.20
C ASN A 192 6.65 11.79 -3.86
N LEU A 193 6.37 11.54 -2.58
CA LEU A 193 5.08 10.98 -2.14
C LEU A 193 3.91 11.93 -2.46
N GLU A 194 4.09 13.24 -2.22
CA GLU A 194 3.08 14.25 -2.55
C GLU A 194 2.81 14.34 -4.06
N GLN A 195 3.86 14.26 -4.89
CA GLN A 195 3.72 14.20 -6.35
C GLN A 195 3.01 12.91 -6.81
N GLN A 196 3.34 11.76 -6.25
CA GLN A 196 2.67 10.49 -6.55
C GLN A 196 1.19 10.54 -6.16
N LYS A 197 0.86 11.14 -5.02
CA LYS A 197 -0.52 11.36 -4.59
C LYS A 197 -1.27 12.22 -5.61
N GLN A 198 -0.72 13.36 -6.02
CA GLN A 198 -1.34 14.22 -7.04
C GLN A 198 -1.53 13.51 -8.38
N ALA A 199 -0.53 12.75 -8.83
CA ALA A 199 -0.63 11.95 -10.04
C ALA A 199 -1.75 10.90 -9.96
N ALA A 200 -1.87 10.22 -8.81
CA ALA A 200 -2.94 9.26 -8.56
C ALA A 200 -4.33 9.93 -8.51
N GLU A 201 -4.47 11.12 -7.94
CA GLU A 201 -5.73 11.89 -7.95
C GLU A 201 -6.16 12.22 -9.39
N VAL A 202 -5.21 12.65 -10.23
CA VAL A 202 -5.48 12.92 -11.66
C VAL A 202 -5.86 11.64 -12.40
N GLU A 203 -5.20 10.51 -12.10
CA GLU A 203 -5.48 9.23 -12.76
C GLU A 203 -6.86 8.67 -12.41
N VAL A 204 -7.28 8.76 -11.14
CA VAL A 204 -8.61 8.33 -10.67
C VAL A 204 -9.74 9.16 -11.29
N ALA A 205 -9.47 10.43 -11.59
CA ALA A 205 -10.42 11.33 -12.24
C ALA A 205 -10.60 11.05 -13.74
N LYS A 206 -9.68 10.34 -14.39
CA LYS A 206 -9.81 10.00 -15.82
C LYS A 206 -11.00 9.06 -16.03
N PRO A 207 -11.81 9.26 -17.09
CA PRO A 207 -12.84 8.31 -17.48
C PRO A 207 -12.23 7.12 -18.24
N PHE A 208 -13.01 6.04 -18.38
CA PHE A 208 -12.64 4.91 -19.23
C PHE A 208 -12.65 5.35 -20.70
N ALA A 209 -11.51 5.22 -21.39
CA ALA A 209 -11.33 5.76 -22.74
C ALA A 209 -12.28 5.15 -23.78
N GLN A 210 -12.72 3.91 -23.59
CA GLN A 210 -13.60 3.18 -24.52
C GLN A 210 -15.04 3.08 -23.99
N GLU A 211 -15.46 3.97 -23.08
CA GLU A 211 -16.81 3.94 -22.52
C GLU A 211 -17.87 4.17 -23.61
N GLU A 212 -17.65 5.12 -24.52
CA GLU A 212 -18.55 5.39 -25.65
C GLU A 212 -18.59 4.20 -26.63
N GLU A 213 -17.43 3.65 -27.00
CA GLU A 213 -17.34 2.48 -27.90
C GLU A 213 -18.07 1.26 -27.30
N LEU A 214 -17.91 1.03 -25.99
CA LEU A 214 -18.62 -0.02 -25.28
C LEU A 214 -20.13 0.23 -25.26
N ALA A 215 -20.56 1.47 -25.02
CA ALA A 215 -21.97 1.84 -25.02
C ALA A 215 -22.62 1.65 -26.40
N GLU A 216 -21.99 2.12 -27.47
CA GLU A 216 -22.48 1.97 -28.84
C GLU A 216 -22.58 0.50 -29.26
N LYS A 217 -21.51 -0.28 -29.06
CA LYS A 217 -21.49 -1.70 -29.44
C LYS A 217 -22.45 -2.54 -28.62
N SER A 218 -22.58 -2.24 -27.32
CA SER A 218 -23.56 -2.94 -26.48
C SER A 218 -25.00 -2.60 -26.85
N ALA A 219 -25.30 -1.34 -27.22
CA ALA A 219 -26.62 -0.95 -27.72
C ALA A 219 -26.93 -1.66 -29.04
N ARG A 220 -25.99 -1.67 -30.00
CA ARG A 220 -26.16 -2.36 -31.29
C ARG A 220 -26.39 -3.86 -31.12
N LEU A 221 -25.64 -4.48 -30.21
CA LEU A 221 -25.79 -5.90 -29.86
C LEU A 221 -27.18 -6.16 -29.26
N ALA A 222 -27.67 -5.28 -28.38
CA ALA A 222 -29.01 -5.39 -27.80
C ALA A 222 -30.12 -5.26 -28.85
N GLU A 223 -30.01 -4.31 -29.78
CA GLU A 223 -30.91 -4.18 -30.93
C GLU A 223 -30.93 -5.45 -31.79
N LEU A 224 -29.75 -5.98 -32.10
CA LEU A 224 -29.59 -7.16 -32.94
C LEU A 224 -30.16 -8.42 -32.27
N ASN A 225 -29.97 -8.56 -30.95
CA ASN A 225 -30.60 -9.61 -30.16
C ASN A 225 -32.13 -9.51 -30.17
N ALA A 226 -32.69 -8.31 -30.04
CA ALA A 226 -34.14 -8.11 -30.09
C ALA A 226 -34.72 -8.49 -31.47
N LEU A 227 -34.07 -8.08 -32.56
CA LEU A 227 -34.50 -8.42 -33.92
C LEU A 227 -34.46 -9.94 -34.17
N LEU A 228 -33.37 -10.60 -33.77
CA LEU A 228 -33.21 -12.04 -33.94
C LEU A 228 -34.23 -12.84 -33.09
N ASN A 229 -34.54 -12.38 -31.88
CA ASN A 229 -35.57 -13.01 -31.04
C ASN A 229 -36.97 -12.87 -31.67
N ILE A 230 -37.34 -11.68 -32.17
CA ILE A 230 -38.62 -11.45 -32.83
C ILE A 230 -38.76 -12.31 -34.11
N ASP A 231 -37.68 -12.46 -34.89
CA ASP A 231 -37.70 -13.29 -36.10
C ASP A 231 -37.76 -14.79 -35.74
N ARG A 232 -37.18 -15.21 -34.62
CA ARG A 232 -37.31 -16.57 -34.07
C ARG A 232 -38.74 -16.85 -33.60
N ASP A 233 -39.39 -15.91 -32.93
CA ASP A 233 -40.79 -16.00 -32.49
C ASP A 233 -41.79 -15.97 -33.66
N ARG A 234 -41.41 -15.35 -34.79
CA ARG A 234 -42.21 -15.36 -36.03
C ARG A 234 -42.01 -16.61 -36.87
N SER A 235 -40.84 -17.26 -36.79
CA SER A 235 -40.54 -18.49 -37.50
C SER A 235 -40.93 -19.76 -36.72
N SER A 236 -41.14 -19.65 -35.40
CA SER A 236 -41.67 -20.70 -34.52
C SER A 236 -43.20 -20.84 -34.53
N SER A 237 -43.88 -20.48 -35.62
CA SER A 237 -45.28 -20.85 -35.86
C SER A 237 -45.49 -22.35 -36.17
N GLN A 238 -44.50 -23.20 -35.87
CA GLN A 238 -44.65 -24.63 -35.68
C GLN A 238 -43.70 -25.09 -34.56
N ASP A 239 -44.32 -25.65 -33.51
CA ASP A 239 -43.79 -26.43 -32.39
C ASP A 239 -43.17 -25.74 -31.15
N THR A 240 -44.03 -25.70 -30.10
CA THR A 240 -43.84 -25.78 -28.63
C THR A 240 -42.83 -24.89 -27.86
N PRO A 241 -43.20 -24.42 -26.64
CA PRO A 241 -42.45 -23.43 -25.88
C PRO A 241 -41.30 -24.03 -25.07
N GLU A 242 -40.12 -23.41 -25.12
CA GLU A 242 -39.05 -23.61 -24.13
C GLU A 242 -38.78 -22.31 -23.37
N GLU A 243 -38.43 -22.50 -22.11
CA GLU A 243 -38.52 -21.56 -21.00
C GLU A 243 -37.70 -20.28 -21.16
N SER A 244 -38.29 -19.22 -20.62
CA SER A 244 -37.67 -17.95 -20.30
C SER A 244 -36.50 -18.13 -19.32
N GLU A 245 -35.28 -17.81 -19.75
CA GLU A 245 -34.20 -17.49 -18.81
C GLU A 245 -34.26 -16.02 -18.42
N GLU A 246 -34.22 -15.82 -17.10
CA GLU A 246 -34.40 -14.56 -16.40
C GLU A 246 -33.28 -13.56 -16.73
N THR A 247 -33.70 -12.35 -17.05
CA THR A 247 -32.83 -11.18 -17.08
C THR A 247 -32.32 -10.87 -15.67
N GLU A 248 -31.09 -11.30 -15.34
CA GLU A 248 -30.36 -10.70 -14.23
C GLU A 248 -29.76 -9.36 -14.67
N THR A 249 -30.37 -8.28 -14.18
CA THR A 249 -29.79 -6.93 -14.23
C THR A 249 -28.48 -6.90 -13.45
N PRO A 250 -27.34 -6.46 -14.01
CA PRO A 250 -26.13 -6.26 -13.23
C PRO A 250 -26.33 -5.01 -12.35
N GLY A 251 -26.50 -5.26 -11.05
CA GLY A 251 -26.61 -4.24 -10.02
C GLY A 251 -25.44 -3.26 -10.10
N THR A 252 -25.77 -2.01 -10.42
CA THR A 252 -24.86 -0.86 -10.33
C THR A 252 -24.49 -0.71 -8.86
N ARG A 253 -23.30 -1.18 -8.44
CA ARG A 253 -22.78 -0.85 -7.11
C ARG A 253 -22.33 0.60 -7.14
N PRO A 254 -22.95 1.51 -6.36
CA PRO A 254 -22.59 2.91 -6.37
C PRO A 254 -21.19 3.11 -5.79
N SER A 255 -20.47 4.12 -6.27
CA SER A 255 -19.18 4.48 -5.71
C SER A 255 -19.33 4.94 -4.26
N VAL A 256 -18.33 4.64 -3.43
CA VAL A 256 -18.30 5.01 -2.00
C VAL A 256 -18.33 6.53 -1.83
N LEU A 257 -17.87 7.28 -2.83
CA LEU A 257 -17.95 8.75 -2.87
C LEU A 257 -19.37 9.28 -3.15
N ALA A 258 -20.21 8.56 -3.91
CA ALA A 258 -21.60 8.96 -4.14
C ALA A 258 -22.47 8.76 -2.89
N ALA A 259 -22.22 7.70 -2.12
CA ALA A 259 -22.98 7.39 -0.89
C ALA A 259 -22.69 8.35 0.28
N LEU A 260 -21.57 9.08 0.25
CA LEU A 260 -21.21 10.06 1.28
C LEU A 260 -21.75 11.48 0.97
N GLY A 261 -22.17 11.75 -0.26
CA GLY A 261 -22.78 13.04 -0.63
C GLY A 261 -24.22 13.21 -0.11
N GLU A 262 -24.97 12.11 0.07
CA GLU A 262 -26.37 12.16 0.54
C GLU A 262 -26.54 12.13 2.07
N LYS A 263 -25.50 11.73 2.82
CA LYS A 263 -25.57 11.64 4.30
C LYS A 263 -25.33 12.95 5.05
N VAL A 264 -25.25 14.09 4.36
CA VAL A 264 -25.04 15.40 5.01
C VAL A 264 -26.35 15.99 5.57
N ASN A 265 -27.53 15.42 5.30
CA ASN A 265 -28.81 16.08 5.61
C ASN A 265 -29.84 15.31 6.44
N GLN A 266 -29.45 14.36 7.29
CA GLN A 266 -30.37 13.81 8.31
C GLN A 266 -29.70 13.69 9.69
N PRO A 267 -30.22 14.36 10.74
CA PRO A 267 -29.76 14.14 12.10
C PRO A 267 -30.30 12.80 12.62
N GLU A 268 -29.44 11.82 12.86
CA GLU A 268 -29.82 10.57 13.50
C GLU A 268 -30.10 10.79 15.00
N PRO A 269 -31.17 10.19 15.57
CA PRO A 269 -31.50 10.34 16.98
C PRO A 269 -30.54 9.54 17.87
N VAL A 270 -29.92 10.23 18.84
CA VAL A 270 -29.01 9.66 19.83
C VAL A 270 -29.76 8.68 20.73
N LYS A 271 -29.42 7.39 20.65
CA LYS A 271 -29.87 6.39 21.65
C LYS A 271 -28.96 6.46 22.88
N PRO A 272 -29.53 6.43 24.10
CA PRO A 272 -28.74 6.56 25.33
C PRO A 272 -27.83 5.35 25.55
N PHE A 273 -26.62 5.65 26.01
CA PHE A 273 -25.54 4.71 26.31
C PHE A 273 -25.96 3.77 27.45
N ARG A 274 -25.88 2.45 27.24
CA ARG A 274 -26.13 1.44 28.26
C ARG A 274 -24.79 1.05 28.89
N SER A 275 -24.58 1.42 30.15
CA SER A 275 -23.33 1.17 30.88
C SER A 275 -23.13 -0.31 31.21
N TYR A 276 -21.89 -0.79 31.05
CA TYR A 276 -21.45 -2.18 31.21
C TYR A 276 -21.33 -2.68 32.67
N TYR A 277 -22.07 -2.10 33.63
CA TYR A 277 -21.92 -2.39 35.07
C TYR A 277 -23.20 -2.81 35.80
N ASP A 278 -24.21 -3.32 35.10
CA ASP A 278 -25.27 -4.10 35.75
C ASP A 278 -25.08 -5.58 35.41
N LYS A 279 -24.12 -6.21 36.11
CA LYS A 279 -24.11 -7.67 36.28
C LYS A 279 -24.78 -7.96 37.62
N ASP A 280 -25.90 -8.66 37.51
CA ASP A 280 -26.71 -9.18 38.60
C ASP A 280 -25.85 -9.82 39.69
N GLY A 281 -25.85 -9.20 40.87
CA GLY A 281 -25.71 -9.91 42.11
C GLY A 281 -27.09 -10.13 42.69
N ASP A 282 -27.62 -11.36 42.64
CA ASP A 282 -28.12 -12.00 43.85
C ASP A 282 -28.51 -13.48 43.67
N ALA A 283 -28.20 -14.23 44.71
CA ALA A 283 -28.88 -15.40 45.25
C ALA A 283 -29.24 -16.60 44.33
N ARG A 284 -28.50 -17.71 44.50
CA ARG A 284 -28.97 -18.91 45.24
C ARG A 284 -27.88 -19.96 45.40
#